data_AF-A0A9P1GGC1-F1
#
_entry.id   AF-A0A9P1GGC1-F1
#
_cell.length_a   1.000
_cell.length_b   1.000
_cell.length_c   1.000
_cell.angle_alpha   90.00
_cell.angle_beta   90.00
_cell.angle_gamma   90.00
#
_symmetry.space_group_name_H-M   'P 1'
#
loop_
_entity.id
_entity.type
_entity.pdbx_description
1 polymer ?
#
loop_
_entity_poly.entity_id
_entity_poly.type
_entity_poly.pdbx_seq_one_letter_code
_entity_poly.pdbx_strand_id
1 'polypeptide(L)'
;MHSQMWSIQLLIPSGPFLRTAAPCLGSATGAEICRAPAPTETMARLVRNAACLGLLAVAVADKSLQDRVAALERLLAQQEELLQAQTLELHGSDGSARRLQVPTLPKSIHYATGDTDSIPYTSEEKITGALDHIWLILCGALVMFMQAGFAMVEAGSCRAKNVQNILLKNLTDVCVGTIGWWASGWAFAYGGPMTSDGLLENGFVGSQQFFGVGFVTYKADGQLEPTTGPLNWFFQWAFCSAAATIVSGGVAERVAYAPYVVFSFLMTAWVYPVIVAWTWGYGWLASVTSVGFMDFAGSGVVHMTGGVGALVGAAIAGPRSGRFQMPDEFGPHSLPLMVLGTFILWFGWYGFNCGSTLGMADNATGMLAAQVAMNTTIAAATGGLVVFILRLIMLRKYDTGGFCNGILAGLVSITAPCGNVESFSAFFIAIIGALVYQGASSLLKKVKVDDPIDAFAVHGAAGAWGVLAAALFDWGNGVDLHHGWSGFACTADDNGCIKGGNGDALAANLLEVIMIFLWSGGWTALIFLPFRVFRKLRVSDEDQEYGIDSVKHSPAKAYSYSDMATGSASPSSPSKGVAQVAPGTSSLPVATESAPKPPTTAFAESAGAAPA
;
A
#
# COMPACT_ATOMS: atom_id res chain seq x y z
N MET A 1 25.59 -13.65 25.69
CA MET A 1 25.36 -14.32 27.00
C MET A 1 24.73 -13.31 27.93
N HIS A 2 23.65 -13.69 28.65
CA HIS A 2 22.93 -12.97 29.71
C HIS A 2 22.50 -11.51 29.44
N SER A 3 21.21 -11.13 29.37
CA SER A 3 20.03 -11.41 30.22
C SER A 3 20.09 -10.78 31.62
N GLN A 4 19.24 -9.78 31.89
CA GLN A 4 18.24 -9.78 32.98
C GLN A 4 17.35 -8.53 32.90
N MET A 5 16.05 -8.70 33.23
CA MET A 5 15.10 -7.63 33.56
C MET A 5 15.50 -6.98 34.91
N TRP A 6 15.01 -5.81 35.32
CA TRP A 6 13.68 -5.61 35.93
C TRP A 6 13.34 -4.11 36.10
N SER A 7 12.04 -3.83 36.27
CA SER A 7 11.39 -2.52 36.35
C SER A 7 11.52 -1.79 37.70
N ILE A 8 11.33 -0.45 37.71
CA ILE A 8 10.84 0.39 38.83
C ILE A 8 10.27 1.68 38.22
N GLN A 9 8.94 1.79 38.06
CA GLN A 9 7.95 2.46 38.94
C GLN A 9 7.75 3.97 38.68
N LEU A 10 6.65 4.29 38.00
CA LEU A 10 5.99 5.60 38.02
C LEU A 10 5.39 5.87 39.40
N LEU A 11 5.81 6.97 40.04
CA LEU A 11 5.20 7.47 41.28
C LEU A 11 4.20 8.60 40.97
N ILE A 12 2.93 8.22 40.84
CA ILE A 12 1.79 9.14 41.01
C ILE A 12 1.18 8.85 42.39
N PRO A 13 1.26 9.77 43.37
CA PRO A 13 0.50 9.67 44.61
C PRO A 13 -0.95 10.07 44.33
N SER A 14 -1.81 9.08 44.09
CA SER A 14 -3.25 9.29 43.94
C SER A 14 -3.97 9.26 45.30
N GLY A 15 -4.66 10.35 45.64
CA GLY A 15 -5.89 10.32 46.45
C GLY A 15 -5.92 11.22 47.69
N PRO A 16 -7.12 11.45 48.28
CA PRO A 16 -8.46 11.14 47.76
C PRO A 16 -9.32 12.39 47.57
N PHE A 17 -10.00 12.53 46.43
CA PHE A 17 -11.11 13.46 46.29
C PHE A 17 -12.38 12.73 45.86
N LEU A 18 -13.47 13.03 46.62
CA LEU A 18 -14.89 12.68 46.45
C LEU A 18 -15.43 11.52 47.32
N ARG A 19 -16.02 11.88 48.47
CA ARG A 19 -17.50 11.97 48.59
C ARG A 19 -17.96 12.53 49.96
N THR A 20 -18.86 13.52 49.88
CA THR A 20 -19.98 13.82 50.81
C THR A 20 -19.74 13.87 52.33
N ALA A 21 -19.80 15.07 52.91
CA ALA A 21 -20.89 15.50 53.81
C ALA A 21 -20.61 16.92 54.38
N ALA A 22 -21.61 17.81 54.35
CA ALA A 22 -21.58 19.04 55.14
C ALA A 22 -22.22 18.78 56.52
N PRO A 23 -21.66 19.30 57.63
CA PRO A 23 -22.31 19.22 58.93
C PRO A 23 -23.37 20.32 59.07
N CYS A 24 -24.63 20.00 58.75
CA CYS A 24 -25.77 20.78 59.21
C CYS A 24 -26.22 20.25 60.58
N LEU A 25 -25.96 21.00 61.64
CA LEU A 25 -26.43 20.74 63.00
C LEU A 25 -27.59 21.70 63.32
N GLY A 26 -28.75 21.18 63.74
CA GLY A 26 -29.84 22.01 64.28
C GLY A 26 -31.26 21.55 63.94
N SER A 27 -31.78 20.63 64.76
CA SER A 27 -33.19 20.26 64.98
C SER A 27 -34.35 21.04 64.31
N ALA A 28 -35.30 20.25 63.78
CA ALA A 28 -36.76 20.43 63.80
C ALA A 28 -37.42 21.64 63.07
N THR A 29 -38.20 21.28 62.04
CA THR A 29 -39.24 22.06 61.34
C THR A 29 -38.78 23.26 60.49
N GLY A 30 -39.28 23.31 59.25
CA GLY A 30 -39.07 24.43 58.31
C GLY A 30 -38.05 24.12 57.21
N ALA A 31 -38.30 24.65 56.00
CA ALA A 31 -37.41 24.51 54.85
C ALA A 31 -36.64 25.82 54.62
N GLU A 32 -35.34 25.75 54.31
CA GLU A 32 -34.60 26.91 53.81
C GLU A 32 -33.40 26.53 52.92
N ILE A 33 -32.94 27.48 52.10
CA ILE A 33 -32.00 27.29 50.99
C ILE A 33 -30.63 27.89 51.34
N CYS A 34 -29.56 27.10 51.28
CA CYS A 34 -28.19 27.60 51.46
C CYS A 34 -27.36 27.49 50.16
N ARG A 35 -26.97 28.64 49.58
CA ARG A 35 -25.92 28.76 48.55
C ARG A 35 -24.61 29.22 49.20
N ALA A 36 -23.48 28.62 48.84
CA ALA A 36 -22.15 29.18 49.13
C ALA A 36 -21.72 30.15 48.01
N PRO A 37 -21.01 31.24 48.31
CA PRO A 37 -20.53 32.18 47.30
C PRO A 37 -19.28 31.65 46.56
N ALA A 38 -19.19 31.91 45.26
CA ALA A 38 -18.00 31.64 44.47
C ALA A 38 -16.88 32.65 44.78
N PRO A 39 -15.59 32.25 44.74
CA PRO A 39 -14.48 33.19 44.94
C PRO A 39 -14.41 34.18 43.78
N THR A 40 -14.36 35.48 44.10
CA THR A 40 -14.29 36.55 43.10
C THR A 40 -12.95 36.56 42.35
N GLU A 41 -13.02 36.86 41.06
CA GLU A 41 -11.93 36.77 40.08
C GLU A 41 -10.63 37.50 40.50
N THR A 42 -10.77 38.58 41.27
CA THR A 42 -9.67 39.38 41.85
C THR A 42 -8.69 38.55 42.68
N MET A 43 -9.18 37.58 43.46
CA MET A 43 -8.34 36.81 44.39
C MET A 43 -7.51 35.75 43.65
N ALA A 44 -8.07 35.16 42.59
CA ALA A 44 -7.36 34.24 41.71
C ALA A 44 -6.28 34.94 40.85
N ARG A 45 -6.48 36.22 40.49
CA ARG A 45 -5.48 37.05 39.82
C ARG A 45 -4.33 37.44 40.75
N LEU A 46 -4.61 37.79 42.01
CA LEU A 46 -3.60 38.11 43.02
C LEU A 46 -2.65 36.94 43.33
N VAL A 47 -3.18 35.74 43.56
CA VAL A 47 -2.35 34.55 43.83
C VAL A 47 -1.48 34.19 42.62
N ARG A 48 -2.01 34.31 41.40
CA ARG A 48 -1.27 34.03 40.17
C ARG A 48 -0.12 35.02 39.95
N ASN A 49 -0.37 36.31 40.16
CA ASN A 49 0.65 37.35 40.00
C ASN A 49 1.75 37.25 41.08
N ALA A 50 1.38 36.90 42.33
CA ALA A 50 2.35 36.64 43.39
C ALA A 50 3.24 35.43 43.11
N ALA A 51 2.67 34.34 42.56
CA ALA A 51 3.43 33.16 42.15
C ALA A 51 4.40 33.47 40.98
N CYS A 52 3.96 34.26 39.98
CA CYS A 52 4.84 34.71 38.89
C CYS A 52 5.98 35.62 39.38
N LEU A 53 5.72 36.53 40.32
CA LEU A 53 6.75 37.38 40.93
C LEU A 53 7.76 36.56 41.75
N GLY A 54 7.31 35.53 42.48
CA GLY A 54 8.20 34.61 43.19
C GLY A 54 9.10 33.80 42.24
N LEU A 55 8.55 33.31 41.13
CA LEU A 55 9.32 32.59 40.10
C LEU A 55 10.32 33.50 39.37
N LEU A 56 9.95 34.75 39.07
CA LEU A 56 10.86 35.76 38.52
C LEU A 56 12.00 36.10 39.49
N ALA A 57 11.73 36.23 40.79
CA ALA A 57 12.76 36.49 41.79
C ALA A 57 13.78 35.32 41.90
N VAL A 58 13.33 34.08 41.75
CA VAL A 58 14.23 32.90 41.71
C VAL A 58 15.04 32.85 40.41
N ALA A 59 14.41 33.13 39.27
CA ALA A 59 15.09 33.15 37.97
C ALA A 59 16.15 34.26 37.82
N VAL A 60 15.97 35.40 38.51
CA VAL A 60 16.95 36.51 38.53
C VAL A 60 18.08 36.28 39.54
N ALA A 61 17.90 35.41 40.54
CA ALA A 61 18.90 35.12 41.56
C ALA A 61 19.81 33.91 41.25
N ASP A 62 19.38 32.97 40.40
CA ASP A 62 20.17 31.79 40.05
C ASP A 62 21.13 32.05 38.88
N LYS A 63 22.41 32.20 39.22
CA LYS A 63 23.51 32.39 38.27
C LYS A 63 23.63 31.22 37.28
N SER A 64 23.31 29.99 37.69
CA SER A 64 23.29 28.81 36.81
C SER A 64 22.22 28.94 35.71
N LEU A 65 21.09 29.56 36.03
CA LEU A 65 20.02 29.82 35.06
C LEU A 65 20.40 30.94 34.09
N GLN A 66 21.03 32.01 34.59
CA GLN A 66 21.55 33.10 33.76
C GLN A 66 22.65 32.64 32.81
N ASP A 67 23.60 31.82 33.29
CA ASP A 67 24.66 31.24 32.45
C ASP A 67 24.08 30.32 31.35
N ARG A 68 22.96 29.61 31.64
CA ARG A 68 22.23 28.79 30.66
C ARG A 68 21.45 29.62 29.64
N VAL A 69 20.81 30.72 30.06
CA VAL A 69 20.13 31.65 29.15
C VAL A 69 21.15 32.33 28.23
N ALA A 70 22.27 32.81 28.77
CA ALA A 70 23.34 33.40 27.97
C ALA A 70 24.00 32.38 27.01
N ALA A 71 24.02 31.09 27.35
CA ALA A 71 24.45 30.03 26.43
C ALA A 71 23.42 29.78 25.31
N LEU A 72 22.12 29.81 25.62
CA LEU A 72 21.04 29.73 24.63
C LEU A 72 21.03 30.94 23.69
N GLU A 73 21.21 32.16 24.19
CA GLU A 73 21.29 33.37 23.38
C GLU A 73 22.49 33.34 22.41
N ARG A 74 23.64 32.81 22.85
CA ARG A 74 24.80 32.60 21.96
C ARG A 74 24.53 31.56 20.88
N LEU A 75 23.86 30.45 21.22
CA LEU A 75 23.48 29.43 20.25
C LEU A 75 22.44 29.95 19.25
N LEU A 76 21.51 30.81 19.69
CA LEU A 76 20.53 31.47 18.82
C LEU A 76 21.23 32.43 17.85
N ALA A 77 22.12 33.29 18.34
CA ALA A 77 22.91 34.20 17.50
C ALA A 77 23.80 33.43 16.50
N GLN A 78 24.40 32.32 16.91
CA GLN A 78 25.18 31.46 16.02
C GLN A 78 24.31 30.75 14.96
N GLN A 79 23.07 30.39 15.30
CA GLN A 79 22.07 29.90 14.34
C GLN A 79 21.67 31.00 13.34
N GLU A 80 21.39 32.22 13.80
CA GLU A 80 21.04 33.36 12.93
C GLU A 80 22.20 33.73 11.98
N GLU A 81 23.44 33.72 12.45
CA GLU A 81 24.64 33.97 11.62
C GLU A 81 24.85 32.86 10.57
N LEU A 82 24.64 31.59 10.93
CA LEU A 82 24.65 30.47 9.97
C LEU A 82 23.51 30.58 8.94
N LEU A 83 22.31 30.98 9.36
CA LEU A 83 21.17 31.17 8.47
C LEU A 83 21.41 32.33 7.49
N GLN A 84 22.01 33.43 7.96
CA GLN A 84 22.43 34.53 7.09
C GLN A 84 23.56 34.12 6.13
N ALA A 85 24.54 33.34 6.59
CA ALA A 85 25.61 32.82 5.73
C ALA A 85 25.05 31.91 4.61
N GLN A 86 24.16 30.97 4.96
CA GLN A 86 23.47 30.12 3.97
C GLN A 86 22.61 30.96 3.01
N THR A 87 21.91 31.99 3.51
CA THR A 87 21.12 32.91 2.68
C THR A 87 22.03 33.70 1.70
N LEU A 88 23.24 34.06 2.10
CA LEU A 88 24.24 34.74 1.26
C LEU A 88 24.92 33.81 0.24
N GLU A 89 25.08 32.52 0.55
CA GLU A 89 25.54 31.53 -0.44
C GLU A 89 24.45 31.20 -1.47
N LEU A 90 23.17 31.20 -1.06
CA LEU A 90 22.01 31.04 -1.95
C LEU A 90 21.73 32.29 -2.80
N HIS A 91 22.03 33.49 -2.28
CA HIS A 91 21.91 34.77 -2.99
C HIS A 91 23.28 35.27 -3.45
N GLY A 92 23.76 34.70 -4.57
CA GLY A 92 24.98 35.16 -5.24
C GLY A 92 25.01 36.69 -5.45
N SER A 93 26.22 37.26 -5.34
CA SER A 93 26.53 38.69 -5.09
C SER A 93 26.14 39.73 -6.15
N ASP A 94 25.21 39.40 -7.05
CA ASP A 94 24.76 40.22 -8.18
C ASP A 94 23.40 40.91 -7.91
N GLY A 95 22.55 40.34 -7.06
CA GLY A 95 21.24 40.94 -6.73
C GLY A 95 20.18 40.84 -7.82
N SER A 96 20.43 40.14 -8.93
CA SER A 96 19.36 39.75 -9.85
C SER A 96 18.46 38.66 -9.24
N ALA A 97 17.17 38.99 -9.07
CA ALA A 97 16.14 37.99 -8.88
C ALA A 97 16.20 36.97 -10.04
N ARG A 98 16.48 35.69 -9.74
CA ARG A 98 16.56 34.64 -10.75
C ARG A 98 15.18 34.39 -11.37
N ARG A 99 14.97 35.05 -12.50
CA ARG A 99 13.99 34.69 -13.53
C ARG A 99 14.09 33.18 -13.78
N LEU A 100 12.95 32.49 -13.71
CA LEU A 100 12.72 31.07 -14.05
C LEU A 100 13.91 30.40 -14.75
N GLN A 101 14.84 29.86 -13.94
CA GLN A 101 15.74 28.85 -14.44
C GLN A 101 14.94 27.55 -14.49
N VAL A 102 14.86 26.95 -15.68
CA VAL A 102 14.40 25.56 -15.85
C VAL A 102 15.15 24.73 -14.80
N PRO A 103 14.45 23.87 -14.02
CA PRO A 103 15.11 23.16 -12.94
C PRO A 103 16.33 22.42 -13.48
N THR A 104 17.51 22.72 -12.93
CA THR A 104 18.51 21.66 -12.79
C THR A 104 17.90 20.67 -11.83
N LEU A 105 17.18 19.69 -12.40
CA LEU A 105 16.55 18.60 -11.68
C LEU A 105 17.51 18.12 -10.60
N PRO A 106 17.06 17.87 -9.35
CA PRO A 106 17.88 17.08 -8.45
C PRO A 106 18.25 15.82 -9.22
N LYS A 107 19.54 15.49 -9.25
CA LYS A 107 20.04 14.29 -9.93
C LYS A 107 19.52 13.06 -9.18
N SER A 108 18.25 12.73 -9.40
CA SER A 108 17.74 11.39 -9.16
C SER A 108 18.67 10.43 -9.90
N ILE A 109 18.83 9.22 -9.34
CA ILE A 109 19.96 8.33 -9.64
C ILE A 109 19.82 7.64 -11.03
N HIS A 110 19.08 8.28 -11.94
CA HIS A 110 18.76 7.89 -13.31
C HIS A 110 19.65 8.58 -14.38
N TYR A 111 20.53 9.51 -14.01
CA TYR A 111 21.48 10.13 -14.95
C TYR A 111 22.95 10.03 -14.49
N ALA A 112 23.59 8.94 -14.92
CA ALA A 112 25.05 8.78 -14.96
C ALA A 112 25.54 8.48 -16.39
N THR A 113 24.98 9.19 -17.37
CA THR A 113 25.40 9.18 -18.78
C THR A 113 25.79 10.59 -19.21
N GLY A 114 26.90 11.09 -18.66
CA GLY A 114 27.39 12.45 -18.91
C GLY A 114 28.83 12.64 -18.46
N ASP A 115 29.72 12.56 -19.45
CA ASP A 115 31.17 12.74 -19.44
C ASP A 115 32.08 11.85 -18.59
N THR A 116 33.16 11.44 -19.24
CA THR A 116 34.20 10.54 -18.73
C THR A 116 35.35 11.33 -18.12
N ASP A 117 35.37 11.43 -16.80
CA ASP A 117 36.63 11.44 -16.05
C ASP A 117 36.50 10.48 -14.87
N SER A 118 37.52 9.65 -14.66
CA SER A 118 37.50 8.63 -13.61
C SER A 118 37.70 9.27 -12.23
N ILE A 119 36.62 9.80 -11.64
CA ILE A 119 36.64 10.32 -10.27
C ILE A 119 37.03 9.17 -9.33
N PRO A 120 38.15 9.29 -8.58
CA PRO A 120 38.54 8.24 -7.65
C PRO A 120 37.61 8.28 -6.43
N TYR A 121 36.68 7.31 -6.37
CA TYR A 121 35.73 7.15 -5.26
C TYR A 121 36.35 7.41 -3.89
N THR A 122 35.92 8.50 -3.25
CA THR A 122 36.30 8.82 -1.87
C THR A 122 35.69 7.79 -0.91
N SER A 123 36.14 7.76 0.34
CA SER A 123 35.53 6.91 1.36
C SER A 123 34.07 7.28 1.64
N GLU A 124 33.70 8.54 1.44
CA GLU A 124 32.38 9.09 1.72
C GLU A 124 31.36 8.68 0.64
N GLU A 125 31.70 8.86 -0.64
CA GLU A 125 30.85 8.48 -1.78
C GLU A 125 30.51 6.97 -1.78
N LYS A 126 31.46 6.12 -1.34
CA LYS A 126 31.24 4.67 -1.14
C LYS A 126 30.23 4.37 -0.02
N ILE A 127 30.17 5.20 1.01
CA ILE A 127 29.22 5.04 2.12
C ILE A 127 27.83 5.52 1.67
N THR A 128 27.74 6.69 1.02
CA THR A 128 26.50 7.24 0.42
C THR A 128 25.81 6.19 -0.45
N GLY A 129 26.50 5.69 -1.48
CA GLY A 129 25.93 4.68 -2.38
C GLY A 129 25.50 3.40 -1.64
N ALA A 130 26.30 2.93 -0.67
CA ALA A 130 25.96 1.73 0.10
C ALA A 130 24.71 1.92 0.99
N LEU A 131 24.51 3.12 1.56
CA LEU A 131 23.32 3.43 2.36
C LEU A 131 22.05 3.42 1.50
N ASP A 132 22.07 4.06 0.34
CA ASP A 132 20.93 4.08 -0.58
C ASP A 132 20.58 2.67 -1.10
N HIS A 133 21.60 1.84 -1.39
CA HIS A 133 21.40 0.44 -1.78
C HIS A 133 20.78 -0.39 -0.64
N ILE A 134 21.26 -0.25 0.60
CA ILE A 134 20.70 -0.95 1.77
C ILE A 134 19.24 -0.50 2.00
N TRP A 135 18.98 0.80 1.90
CA TRP A 135 17.63 1.37 2.04
C TRP A 135 16.66 0.77 1.02
N LEU A 136 16.98 0.85 -0.28
CA LEU A 136 16.09 0.37 -1.34
C LEU A 136 15.94 -1.16 -1.37
N ILE A 137 16.98 -1.93 -1.00
CA ILE A 137 16.85 -3.39 -0.83
C ILE A 137 15.92 -3.71 0.34
N LEU A 138 16.06 -3.04 1.49
CA LEU A 138 15.21 -3.25 2.65
C LEU A 138 13.76 -2.85 2.36
N CYS A 139 13.55 -1.66 1.81
CA CYS A 139 12.23 -1.14 1.46
C CYS A 139 11.55 -2.00 0.37
N GLY A 140 12.28 -2.42 -0.68
CA GLY A 140 11.75 -3.34 -1.69
C GLY A 140 11.37 -4.71 -1.12
N ALA A 141 12.14 -5.24 -0.16
CA ALA A 141 11.80 -6.48 0.55
C ALA A 141 10.56 -6.32 1.45
N LEU A 142 10.39 -5.16 2.11
CA LEU A 142 9.19 -4.83 2.89
C LEU A 142 7.94 -4.72 1.99
N VAL A 143 8.05 -4.10 0.81
CA VAL A 143 6.96 -4.04 -0.17
C VAL A 143 6.66 -5.42 -0.74
N MET A 144 7.66 -6.24 -1.06
CA MET A 144 7.45 -7.63 -1.46
C MET A 144 6.68 -8.41 -0.37
N PHE A 145 7.01 -8.19 0.90
CA PHE A 145 6.31 -8.85 2.02
C PHE A 145 4.84 -8.41 2.17
N MET A 146 4.42 -7.27 1.59
CA MET A 146 3.00 -6.91 1.49
C MET A 146 2.18 -7.96 0.73
N GLN A 147 2.80 -8.77 -0.13
CA GLN A 147 2.13 -9.90 -0.81
C GLN A 147 1.61 -10.96 0.17
N ALA A 148 2.34 -11.22 1.26
CA ALA A 148 1.81 -12.03 2.35
C ALA A 148 0.62 -11.33 3.04
N GLY A 149 0.67 -10.01 3.16
CA GLY A 149 -0.42 -9.19 3.68
C GLY A 149 -1.71 -9.29 2.85
N PHE A 150 -1.62 -9.05 1.54
CA PHE A 150 -2.73 -9.21 0.59
C PHE A 150 -3.31 -10.63 0.65
N ALA A 151 -2.46 -11.65 0.60
CA ALA A 151 -2.87 -13.05 0.65
C ALA A 151 -3.69 -13.38 1.92
N MET A 152 -3.30 -12.83 3.08
CA MET A 152 -4.03 -13.04 4.33
C MET A 152 -5.33 -12.22 4.42
N VAL A 153 -5.35 -10.98 3.92
CA VAL A 153 -6.59 -10.18 3.84
C VAL A 153 -7.60 -10.82 2.89
N GLU A 154 -7.18 -11.20 1.69
CA GLU A 154 -8.05 -11.85 0.69
C GLU A 154 -8.60 -13.18 1.20
N ALA A 155 -7.71 -14.05 1.72
CA ALA A 155 -8.13 -15.34 2.26
C ALA A 155 -9.14 -15.13 3.39
N GLY A 156 -8.81 -14.34 4.40
CA GLY A 156 -9.67 -14.08 5.56
C GLY A 156 -11.03 -13.47 5.21
N SER A 157 -11.08 -12.62 4.18
CA SER A 157 -12.29 -11.93 3.71
C SER A 157 -13.23 -12.81 2.88
N CYS A 158 -12.70 -13.82 2.18
CA CYS A 158 -13.48 -14.74 1.35
C CYS A 158 -13.95 -15.97 2.15
N ARG A 159 -14.71 -16.87 1.50
CA ARG A 159 -15.20 -18.10 2.13
C ARG A 159 -14.12 -19.18 2.14
N ALA A 160 -14.09 -19.96 3.22
CA ALA A 160 -13.10 -21.04 3.46
C ALA A 160 -12.90 -22.02 2.29
N LYS A 161 -13.94 -22.24 1.47
CA LYS A 161 -13.95 -23.17 0.33
C LYS A 161 -13.18 -22.71 -0.93
N ASN A 162 -12.55 -21.52 -0.87
CA ASN A 162 -11.84 -20.88 -1.99
C ASN A 162 -10.43 -20.38 -1.62
N VAL A 163 -9.90 -20.74 -0.44
CA VAL A 163 -8.66 -20.18 0.11
C VAL A 163 -7.43 -20.59 -0.70
N GLN A 164 -7.30 -21.86 -1.12
CA GLN A 164 -6.18 -22.26 -1.99
C GLN A 164 -6.20 -21.50 -3.32
N ASN A 165 -7.39 -21.33 -3.91
CA ASN A 165 -7.53 -20.59 -5.16
C ASN A 165 -7.14 -19.11 -5.02
N ILE A 166 -7.35 -18.51 -3.85
CA ILE A 166 -6.93 -17.13 -3.53
C ILE A 166 -5.41 -17.04 -3.35
N LEU A 167 -4.83 -17.96 -2.56
CA LEU A 167 -3.38 -18.03 -2.35
C LEU A 167 -2.64 -18.29 -3.66
N LEU A 168 -3.18 -19.16 -4.53
CA LEU A 168 -2.63 -19.40 -5.87
C LEU A 168 -2.64 -18.15 -6.74
N LYS A 169 -3.69 -17.30 -6.68
CA LYS A 169 -3.72 -16.03 -7.41
C LYS A 169 -2.65 -15.06 -6.90
N ASN A 170 -2.53 -14.89 -5.59
CA ASN A 170 -1.47 -14.06 -5.00
C ASN A 170 -0.06 -14.53 -5.42
N LEU A 171 0.20 -15.84 -5.39
CA LEU A 171 1.46 -16.41 -5.89
C LEU A 171 1.64 -16.23 -7.41
N THR A 172 0.54 -16.21 -8.17
CA THR A 172 0.56 -15.92 -9.61
C THR A 172 0.95 -14.47 -9.87
N ASP A 173 0.39 -13.50 -9.12
CA ASP A 173 0.73 -12.08 -9.27
C ASP A 173 2.18 -11.77 -8.92
N VAL A 174 2.79 -12.54 -8.01
CA VAL A 174 4.24 -12.50 -7.78
C VAL A 174 5.02 -13.18 -8.91
N CYS A 175 4.75 -14.45 -9.22
CA CYS A 175 5.58 -15.21 -10.16
C CYS A 175 5.41 -14.75 -11.62
N VAL A 176 4.17 -14.63 -12.11
CA VAL A 176 3.87 -14.18 -13.47
C VAL A 176 4.15 -12.68 -13.60
N GLY A 177 3.87 -11.90 -12.54
CA GLY A 177 4.18 -10.48 -12.49
C GLY A 177 5.67 -10.17 -12.60
N THR A 178 6.51 -10.95 -11.92
CA THR A 178 7.98 -10.89 -12.09
C THR A 178 8.40 -11.08 -13.54
N ILE A 179 7.85 -12.09 -14.24
CA ILE A 179 8.20 -12.35 -15.64
C ILE A 179 7.71 -11.25 -16.57
N GLY A 180 6.49 -10.72 -16.35
CA GLY A 180 5.96 -9.59 -17.11
C GLY A 180 6.80 -8.31 -16.94
N TRP A 181 7.12 -7.97 -15.69
CA TRP A 181 7.94 -6.81 -15.35
C TRP A 181 9.39 -6.90 -15.84
N TRP A 182 10.01 -8.08 -15.73
CA TRP A 182 11.36 -8.33 -16.26
C TRP A 182 11.40 -8.29 -17.79
N ALA A 183 10.47 -8.97 -18.47
CA ALA A 183 10.48 -9.10 -19.92
C ALA A 183 10.25 -7.76 -20.63
N SER A 184 9.22 -7.01 -20.22
CA SER A 184 8.83 -5.76 -20.88
C SER A 184 8.31 -4.66 -19.95
N GLY A 185 7.85 -4.97 -18.73
CA GLY A 185 7.26 -3.95 -17.88
C GLY A 185 8.25 -2.84 -17.49
N TRP A 186 9.48 -3.18 -17.09
CA TRP A 186 10.51 -2.17 -16.89
C TRP A 186 10.83 -1.37 -18.16
N ALA A 187 10.94 -2.07 -19.30
CA ALA A 187 11.27 -1.46 -20.59
C ALA A 187 10.25 -0.38 -20.98
N PHE A 188 8.97 -0.65 -20.76
CA PHE A 188 7.90 0.31 -21.01
C PHE A 188 7.82 1.41 -19.95
N ALA A 189 8.10 1.10 -18.68
CA ALA A 189 8.02 2.05 -17.57
C ALA A 189 9.16 3.08 -17.52
N TYR A 190 10.41 2.62 -17.71
CA TYR A 190 11.63 3.42 -17.46
C TYR A 190 12.68 3.31 -18.58
N GLY A 191 12.66 2.24 -19.38
CA GLY A 191 13.66 1.99 -20.40
C GLY A 191 13.42 2.79 -21.68
N GLY A 192 13.68 4.09 -21.71
CA GLY A 192 13.50 4.92 -22.91
C GLY A 192 14.60 5.96 -23.11
N PRO A 193 14.74 6.51 -24.33
CA PRO A 193 15.57 7.69 -24.53
C PRO A 193 14.88 8.90 -23.86
N MET A 194 15.71 9.73 -23.22
CA MET A 194 15.29 10.87 -22.41
C MET A 194 15.87 12.15 -23.01
N THR A 195 15.05 13.20 -23.04
CA THR A 195 15.43 14.55 -23.49
C THR A 195 16.55 15.17 -22.63
N SER A 196 17.13 16.28 -23.07
CA SER A 196 18.07 17.08 -22.26
C SER A 196 17.49 17.48 -20.89
N ASP A 197 16.17 17.61 -20.83
CA ASP A 197 15.42 18.12 -19.69
C ASP A 197 14.88 16.98 -18.81
N GLY A 198 15.39 15.75 -18.99
CA GLY A 198 15.08 14.57 -18.19
C GLY A 198 13.72 13.90 -18.47
N LEU A 199 12.92 14.45 -19.39
CA LEU A 199 11.63 13.89 -19.78
C LEU A 199 11.78 12.80 -20.85
N LEU A 200 10.93 11.78 -20.82
CA LEU A 200 10.85 10.71 -21.82
C LEU A 200 10.54 11.28 -23.22
N GLU A 201 11.38 11.03 -24.22
CA GLU A 201 11.33 11.72 -25.53
C GLU A 201 9.98 11.64 -26.25
N ASN A 202 9.30 10.48 -26.19
CA ASN A 202 7.98 10.30 -26.79
C ASN A 202 6.82 10.60 -25.81
N GLY A 203 7.13 10.92 -24.56
CA GLY A 203 6.20 11.22 -23.47
C GLY A 203 5.29 10.07 -23.02
N PHE A 204 5.22 8.94 -23.74
CA PHE A 204 4.16 7.94 -23.57
C PHE A 204 4.64 6.59 -23.01
N VAL A 205 5.74 6.04 -23.53
CA VAL A 205 6.24 4.72 -23.12
C VAL A 205 7.72 4.53 -23.48
N GLY A 206 8.48 3.83 -22.63
CA GLY A 206 9.83 3.39 -22.95
C GLY A 206 9.89 2.36 -24.10
N SER A 207 11.08 2.16 -24.66
CA SER A 207 11.31 1.36 -25.87
C SER A 207 12.66 0.62 -25.89
N GLN A 208 13.32 0.47 -24.74
CA GLN A 208 14.66 -0.07 -24.53
C GLN A 208 14.70 -0.92 -23.24
N GLN A 209 15.82 -1.59 -22.96
CA GLN A 209 16.01 -2.38 -21.72
C GLN A 209 15.04 -3.56 -21.50
N PHE A 210 14.41 -4.07 -22.56
CA PHE A 210 13.67 -5.35 -22.53
C PHE A 210 14.55 -6.47 -21.96
N PHE A 211 13.96 -7.35 -21.15
CA PHE A 211 14.67 -8.43 -20.45
C PHE A 211 15.86 -7.98 -19.56
N GLY A 212 15.90 -6.71 -19.15
CA GLY A 212 17.01 -6.13 -18.38
C GLY A 212 18.30 -5.90 -19.20
N VAL A 213 18.23 -5.93 -20.54
CA VAL A 213 19.37 -5.66 -21.41
C VAL A 213 19.94 -4.27 -21.13
N GLY A 214 21.26 -4.18 -20.90
CA GLY A 214 21.95 -2.94 -20.60
C GLY A 214 21.94 -2.52 -19.12
N PHE A 215 21.31 -3.27 -18.22
CA PHE A 215 21.39 -2.99 -16.77
C PHE A 215 22.80 -3.14 -16.22
N VAL A 216 23.55 -4.11 -16.74
CA VAL A 216 24.92 -4.43 -16.37
C VAL A 216 25.76 -4.30 -17.63
N THR A 217 26.72 -3.38 -17.59
CA THR A 217 27.70 -3.16 -18.67
C THR A 217 29.11 -3.22 -18.07
N TYR A 218 30.10 -3.47 -18.91
CA TYR A 218 31.50 -3.61 -18.48
C TYR A 218 32.37 -2.63 -19.25
N LYS A 219 33.34 -2.05 -18.55
CA LYS A 219 34.42 -1.23 -19.12
C LYS A 219 35.30 -2.07 -20.03
N ALA A 220 36.06 -1.39 -20.88
CA ALA A 220 37.08 -2.02 -21.73
C ALA A 220 38.20 -2.73 -20.94
N ASP A 221 38.38 -2.38 -19.65
CA ASP A 221 39.31 -3.04 -18.72
C ASP A 221 38.71 -4.26 -17.99
N GLY A 222 37.45 -4.60 -18.28
CA GLY A 222 36.72 -5.72 -17.67
C GLY A 222 36.07 -5.41 -16.31
N GLN A 223 36.17 -4.19 -15.78
CA GLN A 223 35.45 -3.79 -14.57
C GLN A 223 33.96 -3.55 -14.86
N LEU A 224 33.11 -3.83 -13.87
CA LEU A 224 31.69 -3.52 -13.91
C LEU A 224 31.49 -2.00 -13.95
N GLU A 225 30.65 -1.50 -14.87
CA GLU A 225 30.20 -0.11 -14.82
C GLU A 225 29.23 0.08 -13.63
N PRO A 226 29.39 1.14 -12.83
CA PRO A 226 28.48 1.48 -11.75
C PRO A 226 27.04 1.62 -12.26
N THR A 227 26.09 0.90 -11.66
CA THR A 227 24.71 0.83 -12.14
C THR A 227 23.74 0.64 -10.99
N THR A 228 22.64 1.39 -11.02
CA THR A 228 21.48 1.23 -10.13
C THR A 228 20.31 0.52 -10.82
N GLY A 229 20.45 0.12 -12.09
CA GLY A 229 19.39 -0.53 -12.87
C GLY A 229 18.75 -1.73 -12.15
N PRO A 230 19.53 -2.73 -11.70
CA PRO A 230 18.99 -3.88 -10.95
C PRO A 230 18.33 -3.50 -9.61
N LEU A 231 18.84 -2.49 -8.92
CA LEU A 231 18.30 -2.01 -7.63
C LEU A 231 16.93 -1.35 -7.82
N ASN A 232 16.86 -0.40 -8.75
CA ASN A 232 15.64 0.33 -9.07
C ASN A 232 14.59 -0.62 -9.68
N TRP A 233 15.03 -1.59 -10.49
CA TRP A 233 14.17 -2.66 -11.01
C TRP A 233 13.53 -3.48 -9.89
N PHE A 234 14.31 -3.89 -8.88
CA PHE A 234 13.82 -4.66 -7.74
C PHE A 234 12.83 -3.86 -6.89
N PHE A 235 13.14 -2.60 -6.60
CA PHE A 235 12.25 -1.74 -5.82
C PHE A 235 10.91 -1.54 -6.56
N GLN A 236 10.95 -1.10 -7.82
CA GLN A 236 9.75 -0.82 -8.63
C GLN A 236 8.95 -2.08 -9.01
N TRP A 237 9.61 -3.23 -9.13
CA TRP A 237 8.95 -4.54 -9.30
C TRP A 237 7.94 -4.82 -8.17
N ALA A 238 8.30 -4.50 -6.93
CA ALA A 238 7.47 -4.79 -5.77
C ALA A 238 6.13 -3.99 -5.81
N PHE A 239 6.16 -2.75 -6.30
CA PHE A 239 4.99 -1.89 -6.50
C PHE A 239 4.12 -2.39 -7.66
N CYS A 240 4.75 -2.77 -8.78
CA CYS A 240 4.08 -3.40 -9.92
C CYS A 240 3.32 -4.68 -9.51
N SER A 241 3.96 -5.54 -8.71
CA SER A 241 3.35 -6.75 -8.18
C SER A 241 2.16 -6.42 -7.25
N ALA A 242 2.28 -5.40 -6.39
CA ALA A 242 1.17 -4.96 -5.53
C ALA A 242 -0.03 -4.45 -6.33
N ALA A 243 0.18 -3.71 -7.43
CA ALA A 243 -0.88 -3.23 -8.30
C ALA A 243 -1.70 -4.37 -8.94
N ALA A 244 -1.05 -5.49 -9.29
CA ALA A 244 -1.72 -6.67 -9.81
C ALA A 244 -2.56 -7.38 -8.72
N THR A 245 -1.99 -7.62 -7.54
CA THR A 245 -2.65 -8.33 -6.43
C THR A 245 -3.88 -7.59 -5.87
N ILE A 246 -3.97 -6.26 -6.00
CA ILE A 246 -5.22 -5.54 -5.64
C ILE A 246 -6.41 -6.05 -6.47
N VAL A 247 -6.18 -6.55 -7.68
CA VAL A 247 -7.23 -7.04 -8.58
C VAL A 247 -7.73 -8.44 -8.19
N SER A 248 -6.88 -9.35 -7.66
CA SER A 248 -7.31 -10.70 -7.22
C SER A 248 -8.46 -10.61 -6.22
N GLY A 249 -8.35 -9.72 -5.23
CA GLY A 249 -9.37 -9.49 -4.22
C GLY A 249 -10.71 -9.08 -4.82
N GLY A 250 -10.70 -8.12 -5.76
CA GLY A 250 -11.89 -7.69 -6.49
C GLY A 250 -12.55 -8.80 -7.32
N VAL A 251 -11.77 -9.73 -7.90
CA VAL A 251 -12.26 -10.82 -8.77
C VAL A 251 -12.30 -12.20 -8.10
N ALA A 252 -12.17 -12.25 -6.77
CA ALA A 252 -12.11 -13.48 -5.99
C ALA A 252 -13.36 -14.38 -6.14
N GLU A 253 -13.16 -15.68 -5.87
CA GLU A 253 -14.16 -16.76 -5.87
C GLU A 253 -14.96 -17.04 -7.16
N ARG A 254 -14.82 -16.24 -8.23
CA ARG A 254 -15.62 -16.42 -9.47
C ARG A 254 -14.88 -16.32 -10.78
N VAL A 255 -13.79 -15.56 -10.88
CA VAL A 255 -12.97 -15.52 -12.11
C VAL A 255 -12.05 -16.73 -12.15
N ALA A 256 -12.12 -17.47 -13.26
CA ALA A 256 -11.33 -18.66 -13.52
C ALA A 256 -9.82 -18.36 -13.60
N TYR A 257 -9.01 -19.37 -13.32
CA TYR A 257 -7.56 -19.21 -13.17
C TYR A 257 -6.85 -18.75 -14.46
N ALA A 258 -7.10 -19.40 -15.61
CA ALA A 258 -6.40 -19.06 -16.85
C ALA A 258 -6.64 -17.62 -17.36
N PRO A 259 -7.88 -17.08 -17.39
CA PRO A 259 -8.11 -15.65 -17.65
C PRO A 259 -7.38 -14.72 -16.67
N TYR A 260 -7.25 -15.13 -15.40
CA TYR A 260 -6.54 -14.36 -14.39
C TYR A 260 -5.02 -14.32 -14.62
N VAL A 261 -4.41 -15.45 -15.01
CA VAL A 261 -2.98 -15.51 -15.40
C VAL A 261 -2.69 -14.54 -16.55
N VAL A 262 -3.54 -14.52 -17.59
CA VAL A 262 -3.39 -13.60 -18.73
C VAL A 262 -3.55 -12.15 -18.31
N PHE A 263 -4.51 -11.85 -17.42
CA PHE A 263 -4.68 -10.52 -16.84
C PHE A 263 -3.45 -10.08 -16.04
N SER A 264 -2.96 -10.92 -15.12
CA SER A 264 -1.81 -10.65 -14.27
C SER A 264 -0.55 -10.36 -15.10
N PHE A 265 -0.30 -11.15 -16.15
CA PHE A 265 0.78 -10.89 -17.09
C PHE A 265 0.62 -9.54 -17.81
N LEU A 266 -0.53 -9.26 -18.42
CA LEU A 266 -0.73 -8.01 -19.16
C LEU A 266 -0.76 -6.77 -18.24
N MET A 267 -1.24 -6.91 -17.02
CA MET A 267 -1.23 -5.86 -16.00
C MET A 267 0.20 -5.41 -15.69
N THR A 268 1.10 -6.37 -15.48
CA THR A 268 2.50 -6.14 -15.06
C THR A 268 3.47 -5.94 -16.23
N ALA A 269 3.15 -6.45 -17.41
CA ALA A 269 3.95 -6.33 -18.63
C ALA A 269 3.58 -5.12 -19.50
N TRP A 270 2.40 -4.49 -19.29
CA TRP A 270 1.91 -3.38 -20.11
C TRP A 270 1.05 -2.35 -19.37
N VAL A 271 -0.05 -2.74 -18.70
CA VAL A 271 -1.06 -1.76 -18.20
C VAL A 271 -0.49 -0.84 -17.13
N TYR A 272 0.08 -1.40 -16.05
CA TYR A 272 0.75 -0.66 -15.00
C TYR A 272 2.03 0.02 -15.49
N PRO A 273 2.94 -0.65 -16.24
CA PRO A 273 4.11 -0.01 -16.86
C PRO A 273 3.85 1.29 -17.62
N VAL A 274 2.78 1.35 -18.42
CA VAL A 274 2.46 2.55 -19.20
C VAL A 274 1.96 3.69 -18.30
N ILE A 275 1.24 3.39 -17.22
CA ILE A 275 0.88 4.41 -16.21
C ILE A 275 2.14 4.95 -15.53
N VAL A 276 3.06 4.06 -15.12
CA VAL A 276 4.37 4.45 -14.56
C VAL A 276 5.14 5.31 -15.56
N ALA A 277 5.16 4.96 -16.85
CA ALA A 277 5.84 5.73 -17.88
C ALA A 277 5.33 7.16 -17.99
N TRP A 278 4.01 7.37 -17.88
CA TRP A 278 3.42 8.71 -17.86
C TRP A 278 3.82 9.51 -16.62
N THR A 279 3.92 8.84 -15.48
CA THR A 279 4.17 9.44 -14.15
C THR A 279 5.66 9.38 -13.76
N TRP A 280 6.09 8.37 -13.00
CA TRP A 280 7.45 8.25 -12.45
C TRP A 280 8.54 7.97 -13.49
N GLY A 281 8.15 7.52 -14.69
CA GLY A 281 9.02 7.39 -15.87
C GLY A 281 9.25 8.70 -16.62
N TYR A 282 8.88 9.85 -16.04
CA TYR A 282 9.07 11.19 -16.58
C TYR A 282 8.40 11.44 -17.94
N GLY A 283 7.25 10.79 -18.18
CA GLY A 283 6.41 11.00 -19.35
C GLY A 283 5.54 12.25 -19.26
N TRP A 284 4.47 12.25 -20.06
CA TRP A 284 3.67 13.44 -20.34
C TRP A 284 2.91 14.00 -19.13
N LEU A 285 2.60 13.20 -18.09
CA LEU A 285 1.99 13.71 -16.86
C LEU A 285 3.01 14.47 -16.00
N ALA A 286 4.29 14.14 -16.06
CA ALA A 286 5.34 14.76 -15.23
C ALA A 286 5.55 16.26 -15.51
N SER A 287 5.06 16.78 -16.65
CA SER A 287 5.13 18.19 -17.03
C SER A 287 3.79 18.78 -17.50
N VAL A 288 2.68 18.05 -17.31
CA VAL A 288 1.35 18.54 -17.70
C VAL A 288 0.98 19.80 -16.90
N THR A 289 0.14 20.67 -17.49
CA THR A 289 -0.26 21.98 -16.92
C THR A 289 0.91 22.84 -16.42
N SER A 290 2.13 22.61 -16.93
CA SER A 290 3.40 23.24 -16.53
C SER A 290 3.85 23.03 -15.07
N VAL A 291 3.14 22.17 -14.31
CA VAL A 291 3.48 21.85 -12.90
C VAL A 291 3.62 20.36 -12.62
N GLY A 292 3.04 19.49 -13.47
CA GLY A 292 3.05 18.05 -13.28
C GLY A 292 2.03 17.54 -12.25
N PHE A 293 1.98 16.21 -12.10
CA PHE A 293 1.16 15.51 -11.11
C PHE A 293 1.93 15.33 -9.79
N MET A 294 1.21 15.10 -8.69
CA MET A 294 1.78 14.68 -7.40
C MET A 294 1.24 13.31 -6.96
N ASP A 295 2.07 12.27 -7.08
CA ASP A 295 1.83 10.97 -6.44
C ASP A 295 3.17 10.38 -5.96
N PHE A 296 3.53 10.65 -4.70
CA PHE A 296 4.85 10.33 -4.12
C PHE A 296 5.15 8.82 -4.10
N ALA A 297 4.19 7.99 -3.71
CA ALA A 297 4.38 6.54 -3.58
C ALA A 297 3.33 5.66 -4.29
N GLY A 298 2.24 6.22 -4.85
CA GLY A 298 1.29 5.45 -5.67
C GLY A 298 -0.18 5.40 -5.19
N SER A 299 -0.79 6.46 -4.66
CA SER A 299 -2.26 6.49 -4.48
C SER A 299 -2.98 6.33 -5.81
N GLY A 300 -2.47 6.96 -6.87
CA GLY A 300 -2.89 6.79 -8.24
C GLY A 300 -2.20 5.59 -8.86
N VAL A 301 -0.89 5.70 -9.04
CA VAL A 301 -0.06 4.81 -9.86
C VAL A 301 -0.22 3.34 -9.47
N VAL A 302 -0.30 3.02 -8.17
CA VAL A 302 -0.52 1.64 -7.68
C VAL A 302 -1.97 1.41 -7.28
N HIS A 303 -2.49 2.20 -6.33
CA HIS A 303 -3.76 1.87 -5.69
C HIS A 303 -4.98 2.14 -6.58
N MET A 304 -5.05 3.28 -7.29
CA MET A 304 -6.09 3.45 -8.31
C MET A 304 -5.94 2.46 -9.46
N THR A 305 -4.72 2.24 -9.95
CA THR A 305 -4.47 1.29 -11.05
C THR A 305 -5.02 -0.09 -10.74
N GLY A 306 -4.68 -0.66 -9.58
CA GLY A 306 -5.24 -1.93 -9.12
C GLY A 306 -6.73 -1.84 -8.77
N GLY A 307 -7.15 -0.79 -8.08
CA GLY A 307 -8.53 -0.63 -7.60
C GLY A 307 -9.55 -0.45 -8.73
N VAL A 308 -9.22 0.27 -9.80
CA VAL A 308 -10.05 0.38 -11.00
C VAL A 308 -10.09 -0.94 -11.76
N GLY A 309 -8.97 -1.67 -11.83
CA GLY A 309 -8.94 -3.04 -12.33
C GLY A 309 -9.87 -3.98 -11.54
N ALA A 310 -9.87 -3.86 -10.22
CA ALA A 310 -10.80 -4.57 -9.34
C ALA A 310 -12.26 -4.20 -9.62
N LEU A 311 -12.59 -2.91 -9.78
CA LEU A 311 -13.95 -2.44 -10.10
C LEU A 311 -14.45 -2.98 -11.44
N VAL A 312 -13.69 -2.77 -12.51
CA VAL A 312 -14.08 -3.15 -13.87
C VAL A 312 -14.08 -4.68 -14.00
N GLY A 313 -13.10 -5.35 -13.41
CA GLY A 313 -13.07 -6.80 -13.30
C GLY A 313 -14.29 -7.36 -12.54
N ALA A 314 -14.68 -6.75 -11.42
CA ALA A 314 -15.85 -7.16 -10.66
C ALA A 314 -17.16 -6.92 -11.40
N ALA A 315 -17.29 -5.79 -12.11
CA ALA A 315 -18.47 -5.49 -12.93
C ALA A 315 -18.59 -6.45 -14.13
N ILE A 316 -17.50 -6.75 -14.82
CA ILE A 316 -17.47 -7.65 -15.98
C ILE A 316 -17.60 -9.11 -15.57
N ALA A 317 -17.03 -9.54 -14.43
CA ALA A 317 -17.31 -10.86 -13.88
C ALA A 317 -18.77 -10.96 -13.42
N GLY A 318 -19.29 -9.91 -12.81
CA GLY A 318 -20.60 -9.86 -12.16
C GLY A 318 -20.61 -10.52 -10.77
N PRO A 319 -21.76 -10.54 -10.09
CA PRO A 319 -21.88 -11.01 -8.71
C PRO A 319 -21.56 -12.49 -8.54
N ARG A 320 -20.96 -12.88 -7.40
CA ARG A 320 -20.93 -14.28 -6.96
C ARG A 320 -22.36 -14.78 -6.78
N SER A 321 -22.59 -16.04 -7.15
CA SER A 321 -23.92 -16.64 -7.12
C SER A 321 -24.45 -16.69 -5.69
N GLY A 322 -25.63 -16.09 -5.44
CA GLY A 322 -26.22 -15.91 -4.10
C GLY A 322 -25.89 -14.61 -3.36
N ARG A 323 -24.86 -13.83 -3.79
CA ARG A 323 -24.29 -12.69 -3.03
C ARG A 323 -25.28 -11.67 -2.48
N PHE A 324 -26.29 -11.33 -3.28
CA PHE A 324 -27.27 -10.28 -2.97
C PHE A 324 -28.64 -10.84 -2.55
N GLN A 325 -28.76 -12.18 -2.51
CA GLN A 325 -29.92 -12.90 -2.02
C GLN A 325 -29.69 -13.34 -0.56
N MET A 326 -28.47 -13.79 -0.24
CA MET A 326 -28.08 -14.34 1.06
C MET A 326 -26.80 -13.62 1.55
N PRO A 327 -26.85 -12.31 1.84
CA PRO A 327 -25.66 -11.49 2.04
C PRO A 327 -24.80 -11.92 3.24
N ASP A 328 -25.39 -12.57 4.24
CA ASP A 328 -24.72 -13.02 5.47
C ASP A 328 -23.77 -14.21 5.23
N GLU A 329 -23.98 -15.00 4.16
CA GLU A 329 -23.10 -16.12 3.79
C GLU A 329 -21.77 -15.67 3.15
N PHE A 330 -21.63 -14.38 2.86
CA PHE A 330 -20.46 -13.78 2.20
C PHE A 330 -19.64 -12.91 3.16
N GLY A 331 -19.81 -13.13 4.47
CA GLY A 331 -18.93 -12.58 5.49
C GLY A 331 -17.53 -13.21 5.49
N PRO A 332 -16.55 -12.58 6.18
CA PRO A 332 -15.18 -13.07 6.27
C PRO A 332 -15.14 -14.40 7.03
N HIS A 333 -14.52 -15.44 6.45
CA HIS A 333 -14.38 -16.72 7.15
C HIS A 333 -13.35 -16.68 8.29
N SER A 334 -12.40 -15.74 8.27
CA SER A 334 -11.34 -15.64 9.27
C SER A 334 -10.88 -14.20 9.49
N LEU A 335 -11.48 -13.55 10.48
CA LEU A 335 -11.01 -12.25 10.99
C LEU A 335 -9.54 -12.27 11.46
N PRO A 336 -9.00 -13.33 12.10
CA PRO A 336 -7.58 -13.39 12.44
C PRO A 336 -6.65 -13.25 11.22
N LEU A 337 -7.01 -13.84 10.07
CA LEU A 337 -6.24 -13.68 8.83
C LEU A 337 -6.35 -12.25 8.29
N MET A 338 -7.54 -11.63 8.31
CA MET A 338 -7.69 -10.22 7.92
C MET A 338 -6.85 -9.28 8.79
N VAL A 339 -6.85 -9.49 10.11
CA VAL A 339 -6.07 -8.67 11.07
C VAL A 339 -4.57 -8.88 10.86
N LEU A 340 -4.11 -10.13 10.73
CA LEU A 340 -2.71 -10.44 10.43
C LEU A 340 -2.27 -9.80 9.11
N GLY A 341 -3.07 -9.94 8.06
CA GLY A 341 -2.80 -9.33 6.76
C GLY A 341 -2.74 -7.81 6.83
N THR A 342 -3.65 -7.17 7.56
CA THR A 342 -3.64 -5.71 7.78
C THR A 342 -2.37 -5.24 8.49
N PHE A 343 -1.88 -5.97 9.50
CA PHE A 343 -0.62 -5.64 10.17
C PHE A 343 0.60 -5.84 9.26
N ILE A 344 0.62 -6.90 8.44
CA ILE A 344 1.69 -7.12 7.45
C ILE A 344 1.68 -6.00 6.40
N LEU A 345 0.50 -5.59 5.91
CA LEU A 345 0.36 -4.48 4.97
C LEU A 345 0.84 -3.16 5.56
N TRP A 346 0.44 -2.80 6.79
CA TRP A 346 0.95 -1.59 7.46
C TRP A 346 2.47 -1.65 7.67
N PHE A 347 3.01 -2.79 8.12
CA PHE A 347 4.46 -2.97 8.27
C PHE A 347 5.22 -2.81 6.95
N GLY A 348 4.73 -3.43 5.87
CA GLY A 348 5.31 -3.27 4.53
C GLY A 348 5.16 -1.85 3.98
N TRP A 349 4.13 -1.10 4.41
CA TRP A 349 3.88 0.28 4.00
C TRP A 349 4.99 1.26 4.38
N TYR A 350 5.80 0.95 5.40
CA TYR A 350 7.01 1.74 5.68
C TYR A 350 8.07 1.57 4.57
N GLY A 351 8.19 0.39 3.98
CA GLY A 351 8.98 0.19 2.77
C GLY A 351 8.39 0.88 1.55
N PHE A 352 7.05 0.88 1.45
CA PHE A 352 6.31 1.48 0.35
C PHE A 352 6.43 3.01 0.32
N ASN A 353 5.94 3.68 1.37
CA ASN A 353 5.96 5.14 1.45
C ASN A 353 7.39 5.65 1.71
N CYS A 354 8.06 5.21 2.78
CA CYS A 354 9.37 5.79 3.12
C CYS A 354 10.45 5.40 2.10
N GLY A 355 10.38 4.21 1.49
CA GLY A 355 11.30 3.84 0.41
C GLY A 355 11.17 4.71 -0.84
N SER A 356 10.04 5.38 -1.03
CA SER A 356 9.81 6.30 -2.15
C SER A 356 10.55 7.64 -2.01
N THR A 357 11.34 7.84 -0.94
CA THR A 357 12.42 8.85 -0.94
C THR A 357 13.56 8.52 -1.90
N LEU A 358 13.65 7.28 -2.38
CA LEU A 358 14.67 6.75 -3.31
C LEU A 358 16.13 6.83 -2.82
N GLY A 359 16.35 7.26 -1.58
CA GLY A 359 17.65 7.36 -0.92
C GLY A 359 17.53 7.54 0.60
N MET A 360 18.67 7.53 1.28
CA MET A 360 18.82 7.66 2.74
C MET A 360 20.20 8.25 3.13
N ALA A 361 21.09 8.52 2.18
CA ALA A 361 22.46 8.90 2.48
C ALA A 361 22.66 10.30 3.10
N ASP A 362 21.76 11.26 2.83
CA ASP A 362 21.84 12.63 3.33
C ASP A 362 20.76 12.96 4.39
N ASN A 363 21.00 14.03 5.15
CA ASN A 363 20.14 14.45 6.25
C ASN A 363 18.72 14.86 5.79
N ALA A 364 18.57 15.49 4.62
CA ALA A 364 17.26 15.97 4.16
C ALA A 364 16.39 14.77 3.73
N THR A 365 16.95 13.84 2.95
CA THR A 365 16.25 12.61 2.55
C THR A 365 15.93 11.72 3.76
N GLY A 366 16.82 11.65 4.75
CA GLY A 366 16.56 10.95 6.02
C GLY A 366 15.46 11.60 6.86
N MET A 367 15.40 12.94 6.92
CA MET A 367 14.31 13.67 7.59
C MET A 367 12.97 13.48 6.87
N LEU A 368 12.97 13.53 5.52
CA LEU A 368 11.79 13.26 4.71
C LEU A 368 11.24 11.84 4.97
N ALA A 369 12.09 10.82 4.95
CA ALA A 369 11.68 9.44 5.26
C ALA A 369 11.07 9.31 6.66
N ALA A 370 11.59 10.04 7.66
CA ALA A 370 11.04 10.06 9.02
C ALA A 370 9.65 10.74 9.08
N GLN A 371 9.46 11.86 8.37
CA GLN A 371 8.16 12.53 8.24
C GLN A 371 7.15 11.63 7.51
N VAL A 372 7.56 10.99 6.41
CA VAL A 372 6.76 10.02 5.65
C VAL A 372 6.29 8.86 6.55
N ALA A 373 7.17 8.33 7.41
CA ALA A 373 6.80 7.31 8.38
C ALA A 373 5.76 7.79 9.40
N MET A 374 5.90 9.02 9.91
CA MET A 374 4.95 9.65 10.83
C MET A 374 3.58 9.86 10.16
N ASN A 375 3.56 10.43 8.95
CA ASN A 375 2.36 10.63 8.12
C ASN A 375 1.62 9.31 7.87
N THR A 376 2.36 8.28 7.46
CA THR A 376 1.85 6.93 7.21
C THR A 376 1.19 6.33 8.46
N THR A 377 1.84 6.46 9.62
CA THR A 377 1.34 5.95 10.90
C THR A 377 0.08 6.67 11.36
N ILE A 378 0.05 8.01 11.28
CA ILE A 378 -1.09 8.83 11.67
C ILE A 378 -2.30 8.53 10.78
N ALA A 379 -2.09 8.45 9.46
CA ALA A 379 -3.17 8.21 8.52
C ALA A 379 -3.79 6.81 8.69
N ALA A 380 -2.96 5.78 8.88
CA ALA A 380 -3.39 4.41 9.17
C ALA A 380 -4.29 4.33 10.42
N ALA A 381 -3.80 4.88 11.55
CA ALA A 381 -4.54 4.89 12.80
C ALA A 381 -5.85 5.68 12.68
N THR A 382 -5.81 6.83 12.02
CA THR A 382 -6.96 7.72 11.86
C THR A 382 -8.04 7.12 10.97
N GLY A 383 -7.68 6.62 9.78
CA GLY A 383 -8.63 5.99 8.87
C GLY A 383 -9.32 4.79 9.51
N GLY A 384 -8.55 3.96 10.23
CA GLY A 384 -9.07 2.84 11.01
C GLY A 384 -10.09 3.26 12.07
N LEU A 385 -9.73 4.22 12.92
CA LEU A 385 -10.61 4.73 13.98
C LEU A 385 -11.88 5.38 13.42
N VAL A 386 -11.79 6.13 12.32
CA VAL A 386 -12.93 6.78 11.68
C VAL A 386 -13.92 5.74 11.14
N VAL A 387 -13.45 4.72 10.41
CA VAL A 387 -14.35 3.64 9.94
C VAL A 387 -14.92 2.84 11.11
N PHE A 388 -14.11 2.52 12.13
CA PHE A 388 -14.57 1.82 13.32
C PHE A 388 -15.70 2.58 14.03
N ILE A 389 -15.52 3.88 14.30
CA ILE A 389 -16.53 4.73 14.94
C ILE A 389 -17.77 4.86 14.07
N LEU A 390 -17.60 5.10 12.76
CA LEU A 390 -18.71 5.23 11.81
C LEU A 390 -19.55 3.94 11.73
N ARG A 391 -18.89 2.77 11.59
CA ARG A 391 -19.58 1.47 11.58
C ARG A 391 -20.18 1.10 12.94
N LEU A 392 -19.56 1.48 14.05
CA LEU A 392 -20.16 1.32 15.38
C LEU A 392 -21.46 2.13 15.52
N ILE A 393 -21.51 3.35 14.98
CA ILE A 393 -22.73 4.17 14.95
C ILE A 393 -23.80 3.54 14.04
N MET A 394 -23.42 3.11 12.83
CA MET A 394 -24.33 2.55 11.81
C MET A 394 -24.88 1.16 12.19
N LEU A 395 -24.02 0.26 12.68
CA LEU A 395 -24.33 -1.15 12.91
C LEU A 395 -24.70 -1.46 14.38
N ARG A 396 -24.38 -0.54 15.31
CA ARG A 396 -24.48 -0.74 16.78
C ARG A 396 -23.73 -1.99 17.29
N LYS A 397 -22.69 -2.39 16.56
CA LYS A 397 -21.82 -3.53 16.81
C LYS A 397 -20.37 -3.17 16.43
N TYR A 398 -19.40 -3.86 17.01
CA TYR A 398 -18.01 -3.75 16.61
C TYR A 398 -17.79 -4.51 15.30
N ASP A 399 -17.22 -3.85 14.29
CA ASP A 399 -16.86 -4.44 13.00
C ASP A 399 -15.35 -4.38 12.81
N THR A 400 -14.68 -5.48 13.16
CA THR A 400 -13.21 -5.62 13.03
C THR A 400 -12.76 -5.62 11.56
N GLY A 401 -13.54 -6.22 10.65
CA GLY A 401 -13.21 -6.22 9.22
C GLY A 401 -13.32 -4.81 8.62
N GLY A 402 -14.35 -4.06 9.03
CA GLY A 402 -14.47 -2.64 8.74
C GLY A 402 -13.30 -1.81 9.26
N PHE A 403 -12.86 -2.04 10.50
CA PHE A 403 -11.69 -1.38 11.08
C PHE A 403 -10.42 -1.68 10.25
N CYS A 404 -10.17 -2.96 9.91
CA CYS A 404 -9.06 -3.37 9.04
C CYS A 404 -9.07 -2.58 7.71
N ASN A 405 -10.19 -2.57 6.99
CA ASN A 405 -10.29 -1.84 5.73
C ASN A 405 -10.19 -0.31 5.91
N GLY A 406 -10.57 0.24 7.07
CA GLY A 406 -10.35 1.65 7.40
C GLY A 406 -8.88 2.00 7.59
N ILE A 407 -8.10 1.12 8.22
CA ILE A 407 -6.63 1.27 8.34
C ILE A 407 -6.02 1.30 6.93
N LEU A 408 -6.41 0.35 6.08
CA LEU A 408 -5.93 0.29 4.69
C LEU A 408 -6.38 1.51 3.86
N ALA A 409 -7.61 1.99 4.02
CA ALA A 409 -8.08 3.20 3.33
C ALA A 409 -7.32 4.46 3.79
N GLY A 410 -6.98 4.57 5.07
CA GLY A 410 -6.12 5.64 5.59
C GLY A 410 -4.72 5.60 5.01
N LEU A 411 -4.11 4.41 4.97
CA LEU A 411 -2.81 4.14 4.33
C LEU A 411 -2.82 4.50 2.83
N VAL A 412 -3.81 4.02 2.06
CA VAL A 412 -3.95 4.38 0.64
C VAL A 412 -4.13 5.88 0.41
N SER A 413 -4.88 6.56 1.29
CA SER A 413 -5.17 7.99 1.15
C SER A 413 -3.95 8.87 1.38
N ILE A 414 -2.96 8.41 2.16
CA ILE A 414 -1.74 9.16 2.42
C ILE A 414 -0.63 8.86 1.42
N THR A 415 -0.69 7.76 0.67
CA THR A 415 0.39 7.30 -0.22
C THR A 415 0.91 8.38 -1.21
N ALA A 416 0.03 9.09 -1.93
CA ALA A 416 0.41 10.22 -2.79
C ALA A 416 0.94 11.43 -2.01
N PRO A 417 0.23 11.95 -0.98
CA PRO A 417 0.70 13.13 -0.22
C PRO A 417 1.82 12.89 0.79
N CYS A 418 2.23 11.64 1.10
CA CYS A 418 3.00 11.37 2.33
C CYS A 418 4.35 12.08 2.45
N GLY A 419 5.01 12.44 1.35
CA GLY A 419 6.23 13.27 1.34
C GLY A 419 5.98 14.79 1.31
N ASN A 420 4.80 15.22 0.86
CA ASN A 420 4.48 16.63 0.57
C ASN A 420 3.71 17.35 1.69
N VAL A 421 3.17 16.61 2.67
CA VAL A 421 2.23 17.17 3.65
C VAL A 421 2.75 17.09 5.08
N GLU A 422 2.33 18.04 5.92
CA GLU A 422 2.56 18.01 7.36
C GLU A 422 1.76 16.89 8.05
N SER A 423 2.26 16.41 9.20
CA SER A 423 1.63 15.37 10.02
C SER A 423 0.19 15.67 10.47
N PHE A 424 -0.18 16.96 10.54
CA PHE A 424 -1.55 17.37 10.85
C PHE A 424 -2.48 17.26 9.63
N SER A 425 -1.99 17.52 8.42
CA SER A 425 -2.72 17.26 7.18
C SER A 425 -2.99 15.76 7.00
N ALA A 426 -2.02 14.90 7.32
CA ALA A 426 -2.18 13.44 7.24
C ALA A 426 -3.39 12.90 8.02
N PHE A 427 -3.70 13.52 9.17
CA PHE A 427 -4.89 13.21 9.97
C PHE A 427 -6.19 13.52 9.21
N PHE A 428 -6.33 14.72 8.62
CA PHE A 428 -7.55 15.09 7.87
C PHE A 428 -7.71 14.33 6.55
N ILE A 429 -6.60 14.10 5.84
CA ILE A 429 -6.59 13.30 4.61
C ILE A 429 -7.14 11.90 4.90
N ALA A 430 -6.75 11.28 6.01
CA ALA A 430 -7.26 9.97 6.42
C ALA A 430 -8.71 9.98 6.90
N ILE A 431 -9.19 11.06 7.55
CA ILE A 431 -10.62 11.21 7.89
C ILE A 431 -11.46 11.19 6.61
N ILE A 432 -11.12 12.03 5.62
CA ILE A 432 -11.88 12.13 4.38
C ILE A 432 -11.75 10.83 3.59
N GLY A 433 -10.56 10.23 3.53
CA GLY A 433 -10.31 8.93 2.90
C GLY A 433 -11.17 7.79 3.45
N ALA A 434 -11.31 7.72 4.77
CA ALA A 434 -12.20 6.76 5.44
C ALA A 434 -13.69 6.97 5.09
N LEU A 435 -14.13 8.23 4.96
CA LEU A 435 -15.49 8.55 4.52
C LEU A 435 -15.71 8.20 3.04
N VAL A 436 -14.73 8.48 2.17
CA VAL A 436 -14.73 8.12 0.74
C VAL A 436 -14.80 6.60 0.57
N TYR A 437 -13.96 5.84 1.29
CA TYR A 437 -14.01 4.38 1.34
C TYR A 437 -15.40 3.87 1.77
N GLN A 438 -15.95 4.37 2.89
CA GLN A 438 -17.24 3.89 3.39
C GLN A 438 -18.38 4.25 2.42
N GLY A 439 -18.32 5.41 1.78
CA GLY A 439 -19.24 5.83 0.72
C GLY A 439 -19.17 4.91 -0.50
N ALA A 440 -17.97 4.65 -1.02
CA ALA A 440 -17.73 3.79 -2.17
C ALA A 440 -18.17 2.34 -1.92
N SER A 441 -17.80 1.77 -0.77
CA SER A 441 -18.24 0.42 -0.35
C SER A 441 -19.77 0.30 -0.29
N SER A 442 -20.43 1.32 0.27
CA SER A 442 -21.89 1.39 0.34
C SER A 442 -22.53 1.55 -1.04
N LEU A 443 -21.91 2.33 -1.94
CA LEU A 443 -22.36 2.53 -3.30
C LEU A 443 -22.27 1.25 -4.13
N LEU A 444 -21.14 0.53 -4.10
CA LEU A 444 -20.95 -0.74 -4.83
C LEU A 444 -22.02 -1.77 -4.43
N LYS A 445 -22.28 -1.90 -3.12
CA LYS A 445 -23.34 -2.76 -2.57
C LYS A 445 -24.74 -2.33 -3.08
N LYS A 446 -25.01 -1.02 -3.17
CA LYS A 446 -26.27 -0.46 -3.70
C LYS A 446 -26.46 -0.71 -5.21
N VAL A 447 -25.40 -0.58 -6.02
CA VAL A 447 -25.45 -0.83 -7.48
C VAL A 447 -25.22 -2.31 -7.86
N LYS A 448 -25.13 -3.20 -6.86
CA LYS A 448 -24.93 -4.65 -7.00
C LYS A 448 -23.65 -5.04 -7.75
N VAL A 449 -22.58 -4.25 -7.61
CA VAL A 449 -21.23 -4.68 -7.96
C VAL A 449 -20.66 -5.43 -6.75
N ASP A 450 -20.33 -6.69 -6.95
CA ASP A 450 -19.78 -7.56 -5.92
C ASP A 450 -18.26 -7.50 -5.91
N ASP A 451 -17.73 -6.64 -5.04
CA ASP A 451 -16.32 -6.58 -4.69
C ASP A 451 -16.13 -7.36 -3.37
N PRO A 452 -15.46 -8.54 -3.39
CA PRO A 452 -15.36 -9.41 -2.22
C PRO A 452 -14.68 -8.82 -1.00
N ILE A 453 -13.71 -7.92 -1.18
CA ILE A 453 -12.88 -7.39 -0.08
C ILE A 453 -13.02 -5.87 0.10
N ASP A 454 -13.95 -5.24 -0.65
CA ASP A 454 -14.02 -3.78 -0.84
C ASP A 454 -12.73 -3.20 -1.51
N ALA A 455 -12.07 -3.95 -2.40
CA ALA A 455 -10.81 -3.60 -3.07
C ALA A 455 -10.85 -2.26 -3.82
N PHE A 456 -11.89 -1.99 -4.61
CA PHE A 456 -12.09 -0.70 -5.26
C PHE A 456 -12.34 0.41 -4.23
N ALA A 457 -13.07 0.14 -3.15
CA ALA A 457 -13.34 1.18 -2.16
C ALA A 457 -12.07 1.56 -1.37
N VAL A 458 -11.24 0.57 -1.01
CA VAL A 458 -9.96 0.77 -0.31
C VAL A 458 -8.91 1.38 -1.23
N HIS A 459 -8.70 0.83 -2.43
CA HIS A 459 -7.59 1.22 -3.29
C HIS A 459 -7.99 2.21 -4.39
N GLY A 460 -9.13 1.99 -5.06
CA GLY A 460 -9.61 2.86 -6.14
C GLY A 460 -10.15 4.19 -5.66
N ALA A 461 -11.13 4.18 -4.75
CA ALA A 461 -11.80 5.38 -4.28
C ALA A 461 -10.94 6.18 -3.28
N ALA A 462 -10.33 5.51 -2.29
CA ALA A 462 -9.41 6.20 -1.38
C ALA A 462 -8.10 6.61 -2.08
N GLY A 463 -7.67 5.89 -3.12
CA GLY A 463 -6.54 6.29 -3.97
C GLY A 463 -6.84 7.55 -4.78
N ALA A 464 -8.02 7.61 -5.41
CA ALA A 464 -8.48 8.82 -6.10
C ALA A 464 -8.58 10.02 -5.15
N TRP A 465 -9.02 9.79 -3.91
CA TRP A 465 -8.96 10.82 -2.88
C TRP A 465 -7.52 11.21 -2.53
N GLY A 466 -6.60 10.26 -2.33
CA GLY A 466 -5.20 10.55 -2.01
C GLY A 466 -4.50 11.39 -3.08
N VAL A 467 -4.70 11.07 -4.35
CA VAL A 467 -4.16 11.85 -5.49
C VAL A 467 -4.68 13.30 -5.48
N LEU A 468 -5.99 13.49 -5.28
CA LEU A 468 -6.56 14.85 -5.15
C LEU A 468 -6.11 15.54 -3.85
N ALA A 469 -5.90 14.78 -2.77
CA ALA A 469 -5.46 15.29 -1.49
C ALA A 469 -4.02 15.82 -1.53
N ALA A 470 -3.13 15.24 -2.34
CA ALA A 470 -1.81 15.80 -2.59
C ALA A 470 -1.90 17.25 -3.11
N ALA A 471 -2.68 17.48 -4.17
CA ALA A 471 -2.90 18.82 -4.71
C ALA A 471 -3.68 19.80 -3.81
N LEU A 472 -4.39 19.30 -2.77
CA LEU A 472 -5.20 20.12 -1.86
C LEU A 472 -4.51 20.41 -0.51
N PHE A 473 -3.56 19.56 -0.11
CA PHE A 473 -2.91 19.59 1.20
C PHE A 473 -1.38 19.71 1.13
N ASP A 474 -0.78 19.95 -0.05
CA ASP A 474 0.57 20.52 -0.10
C ASP A 474 0.48 22.00 0.32
N TRP A 475 0.99 22.31 1.52
CA TRP A 475 1.02 23.68 2.06
C TRP A 475 2.41 24.32 1.93
N GLY A 476 3.38 23.67 1.27
CA GLY A 476 4.73 24.22 1.07
C GLY A 476 5.61 24.34 2.33
N ASN A 477 5.37 23.49 3.35
CA ASN A 477 6.13 23.48 4.61
C ASN A 477 6.73 22.09 4.95
N GLY A 478 6.55 21.09 4.08
CA GLY A 478 6.99 19.71 4.33
C GLY A 478 8.45 19.49 3.97
N VAL A 479 9.39 19.95 4.81
CA VAL A 479 10.88 19.87 4.69
C VAL A 479 11.53 20.37 3.39
N ASP A 480 10.72 20.75 2.42
CA ASP A 480 10.89 21.70 1.31
C ASP A 480 12.11 21.53 0.39
N LEU A 481 11.87 20.88 -0.76
CA LEU A 481 12.38 21.31 -2.07
C LEU A 481 11.36 20.94 -3.17
N HIS A 482 10.77 21.96 -3.80
CA HIS A 482 9.97 21.93 -5.05
C HIS A 482 8.46 21.60 -5.00
N HIS A 483 7.69 22.55 -4.45
CA HIS A 483 6.48 23.15 -5.04
C HIS A 483 5.36 22.24 -5.61
N GLY A 484 4.49 21.73 -4.73
CA GLY A 484 3.04 21.75 -4.99
C GLY A 484 2.43 23.12 -4.58
N TRP A 485 1.41 23.60 -5.29
CA TRP A 485 0.77 24.89 -4.98
C TRP A 485 0.21 24.90 -3.55
N SER A 486 0.48 25.97 -2.80
CA SER A 486 0.10 26.25 -1.39
C SER A 486 -1.40 26.17 -1.03
N GLY A 487 -2.05 25.00 -1.18
CA GLY A 487 -3.44 24.71 -0.79
C GLY A 487 -4.44 25.86 -1.01
N PHE A 488 -5.12 26.27 0.08
CA PHE A 488 -5.95 27.47 0.13
C PHE A 488 -5.21 28.69 0.74
N ALA A 489 -3.89 28.61 0.89
CA ALA A 489 -3.03 29.63 1.48
C ALA A 489 -2.38 30.53 0.42
N CYS A 490 -1.92 31.69 0.88
CA CYS A 490 -1.23 32.66 0.05
C CYS A 490 0.26 32.31 -0.06
N THR A 491 0.73 32.03 -1.27
CA THR A 491 2.16 32.07 -1.61
C THR A 491 2.55 33.52 -1.88
N ALA A 492 3.56 34.01 -1.17
CA ALA A 492 4.06 35.37 -1.32
C ALA A 492 5.19 35.41 -2.36
N ASP A 493 5.07 36.29 -3.34
CA ASP A 493 6.20 36.78 -4.13
C ASP A 493 6.49 38.26 -3.79
N ASP A 494 7.56 38.82 -4.35
CA ASP A 494 7.95 40.23 -4.13
C ASP A 494 6.91 41.26 -4.62
N ASN A 495 5.86 40.83 -5.33
CA ASN A 495 4.80 41.68 -5.89
C ASN A 495 3.46 41.55 -5.14
N GLY A 496 3.35 40.64 -4.17
CA GLY A 496 2.26 40.57 -3.20
C GLY A 496 1.57 39.21 -3.11
N CYS A 497 0.37 39.20 -2.53
CA CYS A 497 -0.35 37.96 -2.29
C CYS A 497 -1.05 37.45 -3.55
N ILE A 498 -0.48 36.43 -4.20
CA ILE A 498 -1.17 35.68 -5.27
C ILE A 498 -2.22 34.78 -4.62
N LYS A 499 -3.49 35.19 -4.73
CA LYS A 499 -4.63 34.35 -4.34
C LYS A 499 -4.79 33.21 -5.34
N GLY A 500 -4.48 31.97 -4.93
CA GLY A 500 -4.93 30.68 -5.51
C GLY A 500 -5.44 30.73 -6.95
N GLY A 501 -4.55 30.98 -7.91
CA GLY A 501 -4.89 31.60 -9.19
C GLY A 501 -5.27 30.66 -10.34
N ASN A 502 -4.61 29.50 -10.46
CA ASN A 502 -4.78 28.66 -11.67
C ASN A 502 -5.35 27.25 -11.40
N GLY A 503 -5.07 26.65 -10.24
CA GLY A 503 -5.49 25.27 -9.96
C GLY A 503 -4.77 24.20 -10.82
N ASP A 504 -3.66 24.54 -11.47
CA ASP A 504 -2.95 23.69 -12.44
C ASP A 504 -2.53 22.33 -11.86
N ALA A 505 -2.11 22.29 -10.59
CA ALA A 505 -1.74 21.05 -9.89
C ALA A 505 -2.95 20.15 -9.62
N LEU A 506 -4.07 20.74 -9.16
CA LEU A 506 -5.33 20.02 -9.00
C LEU A 506 -5.87 19.53 -10.35
N ALA A 507 -5.65 20.28 -11.43
CA ALA A 507 -5.99 19.87 -12.79
C ALA A 507 -5.10 18.70 -13.28
N ALA A 508 -3.80 18.72 -12.98
CA ALA A 508 -2.88 17.62 -13.30
C ALA A 508 -3.23 16.34 -12.55
N ASN A 509 -3.44 16.40 -11.23
CA ASN A 509 -3.86 15.25 -10.43
C ASN A 509 -5.28 14.78 -10.76
N LEU A 510 -6.20 15.66 -11.15
CA LEU A 510 -7.51 15.25 -11.68
C LEU A 510 -7.37 14.54 -13.03
N LEU A 511 -6.46 15.00 -13.89
CA LEU A 511 -6.18 14.37 -15.17
C LEU A 511 -5.50 13.00 -14.99
N GLU A 512 -4.59 12.86 -14.03
CA GLU A 512 -4.03 11.59 -13.58
C GLU A 512 -5.14 10.62 -13.14
N VAL A 513 -6.04 11.04 -12.23
CA VAL A 513 -7.21 10.26 -11.79
C VAL A 513 -8.04 9.77 -12.99
N ILE A 514 -8.34 10.67 -13.94
CA ILE A 514 -9.12 10.34 -15.14
C ILE A 514 -8.36 9.35 -16.03
N MET A 515 -7.08 9.57 -16.29
CA MET A 515 -6.30 8.75 -17.22
C MET A 515 -5.99 7.37 -16.65
N ILE A 516 -5.70 7.24 -15.36
CA ILE A 516 -5.56 5.94 -14.69
C ILE A 516 -6.89 5.19 -14.73
N PHE A 517 -8.02 5.87 -14.48
CA PHE A 517 -9.34 5.24 -14.57
C PHE A 517 -9.66 4.74 -15.97
N LEU A 518 -9.42 5.55 -17.00
CA LEU A 518 -9.66 5.19 -18.40
C LEU A 518 -8.70 4.09 -18.89
N TRP A 519 -7.43 4.15 -18.53
CA TRP A 519 -6.42 3.18 -18.99
C TRP A 519 -6.53 1.83 -18.29
N SER A 520 -6.48 1.81 -16.96
CA SER A 520 -6.61 0.56 -16.19
C SER A 520 -7.98 -0.08 -16.42
N GLY A 521 -9.06 0.72 -16.38
CA GLY A 521 -10.41 0.24 -16.65
C GLY A 521 -10.59 -0.24 -18.08
N GLY A 522 -10.07 0.52 -19.06
CA GLY A 522 -10.13 0.18 -20.48
C GLY A 522 -9.40 -1.13 -20.78
N TRP A 523 -8.16 -1.30 -20.32
CA TRP A 523 -7.41 -2.54 -20.52
C TRP A 523 -8.00 -3.72 -19.75
N THR A 524 -8.46 -3.53 -18.51
CA THR A 524 -9.20 -4.58 -17.78
C THR A 524 -10.42 -5.05 -18.57
N ALA A 525 -11.16 -4.14 -19.20
CA ALA A 525 -12.27 -4.49 -20.07
C ALA A 525 -11.82 -5.23 -21.33
N LEU A 526 -10.79 -4.74 -22.03
CA LEU A 526 -10.24 -5.39 -23.22
C LEU A 526 -9.72 -6.82 -22.94
N ILE A 527 -9.18 -7.07 -21.74
CA ILE A 527 -8.70 -8.39 -21.32
C ILE A 527 -9.87 -9.32 -20.97
N PHE A 528 -10.81 -8.88 -20.12
CA PHE A 528 -11.85 -9.77 -19.60
C PHE A 528 -13.08 -9.92 -20.52
N LEU A 529 -13.42 -8.95 -21.38
CA LEU A 529 -14.57 -9.06 -22.28
C LEU A 529 -14.46 -10.24 -23.27
N PRO A 530 -13.33 -10.51 -23.94
CA PRO A 530 -13.17 -11.70 -24.77
C PRO A 530 -13.46 -13.00 -23.99
N PHE A 531 -12.86 -13.17 -22.80
CA PHE A 531 -13.13 -14.34 -21.97
C PHE A 531 -14.60 -14.41 -21.51
N ARG A 532 -15.29 -13.28 -21.31
CA ARG A 532 -16.71 -13.25 -21.00
C ARG A 532 -17.57 -13.70 -22.19
N VAL A 533 -17.27 -13.19 -23.40
CA VAL A 533 -17.97 -13.54 -24.65
C VAL A 533 -17.84 -15.04 -24.94
N PHE A 534 -16.63 -15.60 -24.80
CA PHE A 534 -16.39 -17.04 -24.97
C PHE A 534 -16.82 -17.91 -23.78
N ARG A 535 -17.48 -17.34 -22.76
CA ARG A 535 -17.93 -18.02 -21.53
C ARG A 535 -16.81 -18.78 -20.79
N LYS A 536 -15.60 -18.22 -20.79
CA LYS A 536 -14.41 -18.74 -20.09
C LYS A 536 -13.97 -17.88 -18.89
N LEU A 537 -14.49 -16.66 -18.74
CA LEU A 537 -14.08 -15.76 -17.65
C LEU A 537 -14.43 -16.31 -16.26
N ARG A 538 -15.62 -16.92 -16.10
CA ARG A 538 -16.09 -17.46 -14.82
C ARG A 538 -15.91 -18.97 -14.71
N VAL A 539 -15.72 -19.44 -13.48
CA VAL A 539 -16.02 -20.83 -13.11
C VAL A 539 -17.53 -21.10 -13.17
N SER A 540 -17.95 -22.36 -13.25
CA SER A 540 -19.38 -22.71 -13.26
C SER A 540 -20.06 -22.32 -11.94
N ASP A 541 -21.40 -22.25 -11.92
CA ASP A 541 -22.14 -22.03 -10.68
C ASP A 541 -22.03 -23.24 -9.73
N GLU A 542 -21.90 -24.44 -10.28
CA GLU A 542 -21.60 -25.67 -9.54
C GLU A 542 -20.21 -25.61 -8.86
N ASP A 543 -19.16 -25.18 -9.58
CA ASP A 543 -17.82 -24.98 -9.02
C ASP A 543 -17.82 -23.88 -7.92
N GLN A 544 -18.64 -22.83 -8.07
CA GLN A 544 -18.83 -21.79 -7.05
C GLN A 544 -19.57 -22.31 -5.81
N GLU A 545 -20.46 -23.28 -5.99
CA GLU A 545 -21.27 -23.86 -4.90
C GLU A 545 -20.48 -24.89 -4.09
N TYR A 546 -19.76 -25.81 -4.74
CA TYR A 546 -18.83 -26.69 -4.02
C TYR A 546 -17.61 -25.94 -3.47
N GLY A 547 -17.17 -24.89 -4.15
CA GLY A 547 -15.96 -24.13 -3.82
C GLY A 547 -14.77 -24.61 -4.65
N ILE A 548 -14.02 -23.65 -5.21
CA ILE A 548 -13.02 -23.91 -6.25
C ILE A 548 -11.90 -24.84 -5.75
N ASP A 549 -11.52 -24.72 -4.48
CA ASP A 549 -10.49 -25.57 -3.84
C ASP A 549 -10.85 -27.06 -3.97
N SER A 550 -12.12 -27.40 -3.73
CA SER A 550 -12.58 -28.79 -3.74
C SER A 550 -12.65 -29.43 -5.12
N VAL A 551 -12.76 -28.62 -6.17
CA VAL A 551 -12.96 -29.09 -7.55
C VAL A 551 -11.69 -28.99 -8.40
N LYS A 552 -10.82 -27.99 -8.14
CA LYS A 552 -9.68 -27.66 -9.01
C LYS A 552 -8.30 -27.84 -8.35
N HIS A 553 -8.23 -28.06 -7.03
CA HIS A 553 -6.95 -28.11 -6.31
C HIS A 553 -6.70 -29.45 -5.62
N SER A 554 -5.43 -29.73 -5.34
CA SER A 554 -4.96 -30.92 -4.63
C SER A 554 -3.88 -30.50 -3.62
N PRO A 555 -4.13 -30.64 -2.29
CA PRO A 555 -5.31 -31.25 -1.67
C PRO A 555 -6.58 -30.40 -1.83
N ALA A 556 -7.75 -31.02 -1.73
CA ALA A 556 -9.06 -30.39 -2.00
C ALA A 556 -9.53 -29.33 -0.96
N LYS A 557 -8.70 -28.98 0.03
CA LYS A 557 -9.00 -28.01 1.11
C LYS A 557 -7.71 -27.32 1.56
N ALA A 558 -7.73 -26.01 1.78
CA ALA A 558 -6.57 -25.25 2.28
C ALA A 558 -6.06 -25.71 3.64
N TYR A 559 -6.96 -26.19 4.50
CA TYR A 559 -6.66 -26.71 5.83
C TYR A 559 -7.63 -27.84 6.18
N SER A 560 -7.13 -28.83 6.90
CA SER A 560 -7.93 -29.87 7.52
C SER A 560 -8.28 -29.44 8.94
N TYR A 561 -9.54 -29.09 9.18
CA TYR A 561 -10.05 -29.12 10.54
C TYR A 561 -10.05 -30.57 11.02
N SER A 562 -9.30 -30.88 12.06
CA SER A 562 -9.65 -32.02 12.91
C SER A 562 -10.90 -31.61 13.69
N ASP A 563 -11.92 -32.47 13.70
CA ASP A 563 -13.18 -32.21 14.39
C ASP A 563 -12.99 -32.22 15.90
N MET A 564 -12.55 -31.07 16.44
CA MET A 564 -12.44 -30.79 17.88
C MET A 564 -13.82 -30.60 18.55
N ALA A 565 -14.84 -31.36 18.12
CA ALA A 565 -16.19 -31.31 18.66
C ALA A 565 -17.10 -32.54 18.41
N THR A 566 -16.58 -33.78 18.32
CA THR A 566 -17.42 -34.95 18.68
C THR A 566 -16.63 -36.04 19.40
N GLY A 567 -16.71 -36.03 20.74
CA GLY A 567 -16.38 -37.19 21.59
C GLY A 567 -17.46 -38.29 21.52
N SER A 568 -17.95 -38.62 20.33
CA SER A 568 -18.83 -39.76 20.09
C SER A 568 -18.10 -40.75 19.19
N ALA A 569 -17.82 -41.94 19.71
CA ALA A 569 -17.14 -43.00 18.97
C ALA A 569 -17.90 -43.33 17.68
N SER A 570 -17.30 -43.08 16.52
CA SER A 570 -17.77 -43.65 15.26
C SER A 570 -17.33 -45.12 15.18
N PRO A 571 -18.22 -46.06 14.81
CA PRO A 571 -17.82 -47.42 14.49
C PRO A 571 -16.88 -47.40 13.28
N SER A 572 -15.85 -48.24 13.31
CA SER A 572 -14.90 -48.41 12.22
C SER A 572 -15.59 -48.85 10.93
N SER A 573 -15.50 -48.03 9.89
CA SER A 573 -15.77 -48.46 8.52
C SER A 573 -14.51 -49.11 7.94
N PRO A 574 -14.55 -50.38 7.51
CA PRO A 574 -13.35 -51.07 7.03
C PRO A 574 -12.89 -50.53 5.68
N SER A 575 -11.57 -50.50 5.48
CA SER A 575 -10.95 -50.14 4.21
C SER A 575 -11.36 -51.10 3.09
N LYS A 576 -11.69 -50.54 1.91
CA LYS A 576 -11.73 -51.33 0.67
C LYS A 576 -10.30 -51.66 0.21
N GLY A 577 -9.69 -52.62 0.90
CA GLY A 577 -8.55 -53.35 0.36
C GLY A 577 -8.95 -54.13 -0.89
N VAL A 578 -8.03 -54.19 -1.86
CA VAL A 578 -8.16 -55.04 -3.04
C VAL A 578 -8.27 -56.50 -2.58
N ALA A 579 -9.37 -57.17 -2.95
CA ALA A 579 -9.59 -58.59 -2.65
C ALA A 579 -9.55 -59.42 -3.94
N GLN A 580 -8.87 -60.56 -3.86
CA GLN A 580 -8.58 -61.46 -4.98
C GLN A 580 -9.82 -62.21 -5.48
N VAL A 581 -9.71 -62.73 -6.72
CA VAL A 581 -10.69 -63.61 -7.37
C VAL A 581 -10.61 -65.03 -6.80
N ALA A 582 -11.76 -65.62 -6.46
CA ALA A 582 -12.20 -67.02 -6.74
C ALA A 582 -13.18 -67.55 -5.65
N PRO A 583 -13.97 -68.60 -5.92
CA PRO A 583 -14.89 -68.75 -7.07
C PRO A 583 -16.33 -69.08 -6.59
N GLY A 584 -17.29 -69.10 -7.52
CA GLY A 584 -18.71 -69.26 -7.20
C GLY A 584 -19.27 -70.69 -7.13
N THR A 585 -20.35 -70.81 -6.35
CA THR A 585 -21.59 -71.59 -6.59
C THR A 585 -21.59 -73.12 -6.72
N SER A 586 -22.41 -73.72 -5.85
CA SER A 586 -23.39 -74.81 -6.06
C SER A 586 -23.00 -76.15 -6.71
N SER A 587 -23.59 -77.19 -6.14
CA SER A 587 -23.39 -78.63 -6.35
C SER A 587 -24.02 -79.26 -7.61
N LEU A 588 -23.26 -80.20 -8.21
CA LEU A 588 -23.68 -81.42 -8.97
C LEU A 588 -24.14 -81.28 -10.46
N PRO A 589 -24.07 -82.34 -11.31
CA PRO A 589 -22.87 -83.19 -11.56
C PRO A 589 -22.71 -83.72 -13.03
N VAL A 590 -21.52 -84.26 -13.36
CA VAL A 590 -21.17 -85.24 -14.44
C VAL A 590 -21.42 -84.87 -15.94
N ALA A 591 -20.32 -84.80 -16.72
CA ALA A 591 -20.12 -85.57 -17.98
C ALA A 591 -18.69 -85.35 -18.56
N THR A 592 -18.21 -86.28 -19.40
CA THR A 592 -16.86 -86.37 -19.99
C THR A 592 -16.80 -85.88 -21.45
N GLU A 593 -15.70 -85.24 -21.90
CA GLU A 593 -14.76 -85.74 -22.95
C GLU A 593 -13.76 -84.71 -23.51
N SER A 594 -12.64 -85.26 -24.02
CA SER A 594 -11.59 -84.80 -24.98
C SER A 594 -11.36 -83.31 -25.40
N ALA A 595 -10.07 -82.98 -25.60
CA ALA A 595 -9.56 -81.73 -26.19
C ALA A 595 -9.49 -81.77 -27.74
N PRO A 596 -9.29 -80.61 -28.42
CA PRO A 596 -8.00 -80.43 -29.12
C PRO A 596 -7.41 -79.00 -29.18
N LYS A 597 -6.25 -78.90 -29.86
CA LYS A 597 -5.33 -77.74 -30.04
C LYS A 597 -5.80 -76.65 -31.04
N PRO A 598 -5.09 -75.49 -31.14
CA PRO A 598 -5.48 -74.34 -31.97
C PRO A 598 -4.98 -74.41 -33.43
N PRO A 599 -5.50 -73.54 -34.33
CA PRO A 599 -4.96 -73.36 -35.69
C PRO A 599 -3.84 -72.31 -35.76
N THR A 600 -3.04 -72.37 -36.83
CA THR A 600 -1.81 -71.60 -37.11
C THR A 600 -1.82 -70.97 -38.51
N THR A 601 -0.82 -70.12 -38.79
CA THR A 601 -0.39 -69.58 -40.11
C THR A 601 -1.24 -68.41 -40.69
N ALA A 602 -0.71 -67.48 -41.50
CA ALA A 602 0.59 -67.42 -42.22
C ALA A 602 1.19 -65.98 -42.35
N PHE A 603 2.42 -65.90 -42.88
CA PHE A 603 3.20 -64.71 -43.28
C PHE A 603 2.57 -63.97 -44.51
N ALA A 604 2.98 -62.81 -45.04
CA ALA A 604 4.21 -61.98 -45.01
C ALA A 604 3.86 -60.50 -45.44
N GLU A 605 4.70 -59.47 -45.66
CA GLU A 605 6.15 -59.19 -45.43
C GLU A 605 6.46 -57.66 -45.55
N SER A 606 7.62 -57.19 -45.05
CA SER A 606 8.33 -55.91 -45.37
C SER A 606 7.66 -54.54 -45.03
N ALA A 607 8.36 -53.42 -44.76
CA ALA A 607 9.72 -53.13 -44.28
C ALA A 607 9.85 -51.62 -43.90
N GLY A 608 10.88 -51.23 -43.13
CA GLY A 608 11.27 -49.82 -42.86
C GLY A 608 10.80 -49.28 -41.49
N ALA A 609 11.57 -49.31 -40.40
CA ALA A 609 12.87 -48.68 -40.11
C ALA A 609 12.81 -47.17 -39.79
N ALA A 610 12.91 -46.85 -38.49
CA ALA A 610 13.50 -45.61 -37.96
C ALA A 610 15.05 -45.67 -38.13
N PRO A 611 15.88 -44.61 -37.87
CA PRO A 611 15.61 -43.44 -37.02
C PRO A 611 16.18 -42.06 -37.48
N ALA A 612 15.81 -41.02 -36.74
CA ALA A 612 16.68 -39.91 -36.29
C ALA A 612 16.06 -39.29 -35.03
#